data_AF-A0A4Q3FY41-F1
#
_entry.id   AF-A0A4Q3FY41-F1
#
_cell.length_a   1.000
_cell.length_b   1.000
_cell.length_c   1.000
_cell.angle_alpha   90.00
_cell.angle_beta   90.00
_cell.angle_gamma   90.00
#
_symmetry.space_group_name_H-M   'P 1'
#
loop_
_entity.id
_entity.type
_entity.pdbx_description
1 polymer ?
#
loop_
_entity_poly.entity_id
_entity_poly.type
_entity_poly.pdbx_seq_one_letter_code
_entity_poly.pdbx_strand_id
1 'polypeptide(L)'
;MSAFRFQFRKPNFKALFDIRARLILLALILVVPLMLDRVRTLEQNRTRQINAATTELLDLARHGANAQRDMIKQVQGMLRTSAAIFLHASRLGRPCALLEGGLKVQVEGIGNISVASSDGRIICSTNPRVVGIDVTDRAYFHQALAEKRFVLSDYVISKSQSEPSVVAAFPTSAIESSSSDAVVITSVTLSWLEELISRFPQQSGITISLVDSEGVILAAKPAMPDTSASRILINEALA
;
A
#
# COMPACT_ATOMS: atom_id res chain seq x y z
N MET A 1 30.21 -25.70 -33.51
CA MET A 1 30.01 -24.74 -32.40
C MET A 1 31.28 -24.76 -31.55
N SER A 2 31.89 -23.58 -31.38
CA SER A 2 33.30 -23.38 -31.02
C SER A 2 33.58 -23.70 -29.55
N ALA A 3 34.38 -24.73 -29.29
CA ALA A 3 34.91 -25.04 -27.97
C ALA A 3 36.26 -24.31 -27.79
N PHE A 4 36.26 -23.21 -27.03
CA PHE A 4 37.48 -22.54 -26.59
C PHE A 4 38.26 -23.46 -25.64
N ARG A 5 39.24 -24.20 -26.17
CA ARG A 5 40.22 -24.94 -25.37
C ARG A 5 41.20 -23.94 -24.76
N PHE A 6 41.06 -23.66 -23.47
CA PHE A 6 42.09 -22.97 -22.69
C PHE A 6 43.32 -23.89 -22.57
N GLN A 7 44.30 -23.68 -23.44
CA GLN A 7 45.57 -24.39 -23.42
C GLN A 7 46.47 -23.75 -22.38
N PHE A 8 46.42 -24.22 -21.13
CA PHE A 8 47.39 -23.85 -20.11
C PHE A 8 48.77 -24.41 -20.51
N ARG A 9 49.56 -23.55 -21.15
CA ARG A 9 50.95 -23.81 -21.49
C ARG A 9 51.73 -23.97 -20.18
N LYS A 10 52.26 -25.17 -19.93
CA LYS A 10 53.08 -25.47 -18.75
C LYS A 10 54.21 -24.43 -18.65
N PRO A 11 54.36 -23.71 -17.52
CA PRO A 11 55.45 -22.75 -17.36
C PRO A 11 56.78 -23.51 -17.36
N ASN A 12 57.66 -23.16 -18.28
CA ASN A 12 59.00 -23.74 -18.36
C ASN A 12 59.87 -23.13 -17.25
N PHE A 13 60.03 -23.85 -16.14
CA PHE A 13 60.74 -23.40 -14.93
C PHE A 13 62.25 -23.13 -15.13
N LYS A 14 62.80 -23.38 -16.32
CA LYS A 14 64.21 -23.09 -16.64
C LYS A 14 64.51 -21.62 -16.95
N ALA A 15 63.49 -20.79 -17.20
CA ALA A 15 63.66 -19.35 -17.44
C ALA A 15 63.75 -18.51 -16.14
N LEU A 16 63.64 -19.13 -14.97
CA LEU A 16 63.69 -18.46 -13.67
C LEU A 16 65.11 -18.09 -13.19
N PHE A 17 66.16 -18.47 -13.91
CA PHE A 17 67.55 -18.16 -13.56
C PHE A 17 68.15 -16.95 -14.29
N ASP A 18 67.40 -16.29 -15.18
CA ASP A 18 67.83 -15.05 -15.80
C ASP A 18 67.51 -13.85 -14.90
N ILE A 19 68.46 -12.92 -14.74
CA ILE A 19 68.33 -11.74 -13.86
C ILE A 19 67.11 -10.90 -14.24
N ARG A 20 66.81 -10.82 -15.54
CA ARG A 20 65.62 -10.13 -16.06
C ARG A 20 64.32 -10.77 -15.60
N ALA A 21 64.26 -12.10 -15.53
CA ALA A 21 63.08 -12.82 -15.05
C ALA A 21 62.85 -12.59 -13.55
N ARG A 22 63.91 -12.48 -12.76
CA ARG A 22 63.83 -12.20 -11.31
C ARG A 22 63.30 -10.79 -11.01
N LEU A 23 63.74 -9.80 -11.80
CA LEU A 23 63.23 -8.42 -11.71
C LEU A 23 61.75 -8.33 -12.14
N ILE A 24 61.36 -9.01 -13.21
CA ILE A 24 59.95 -9.08 -13.66
C ILE A 24 59.08 -9.77 -12.62
N LEU A 25 59.57 -10.84 -11.99
CA LEU A 25 58.85 -11.56 -10.93
C LEU A 25 58.65 -10.68 -9.69
N LEU A 26 59.67 -9.94 -9.26
CA LEU A 26 59.57 -8.99 -8.14
C LEU A 26 58.61 -7.84 -8.46
N ALA A 27 58.65 -7.30 -9.68
CA ALA A 27 57.71 -6.27 -10.13
C ALA A 27 56.27 -6.79 -10.15
N LEU A 28 56.04 -8.02 -10.64
CA LEU A 28 54.72 -8.67 -10.60
C LEU A 28 54.24 -8.91 -9.17
N ILE A 29 55.10 -9.40 -8.28
CA ILE A 29 54.77 -9.62 -6.86
C ILE A 29 54.40 -8.31 -6.15
N LEU A 30 54.95 -7.17 -6.58
CA LEU A 30 54.62 -5.86 -6.01
C LEU A 30 53.34 -5.25 -6.60
N VAL A 31 53.14 -5.38 -7.91
CA VAL A 31 52.03 -4.71 -8.64
C VAL A 31 50.73 -5.50 -8.56
N VAL A 32 50.80 -6.83 -8.59
CA VAL A 32 49.60 -7.69 -8.56
C VAL A 32 48.78 -7.50 -7.28
N PRO A 33 49.34 -7.47 -6.06
CA PRO A 33 48.56 -7.27 -4.83
C PRO A 33 47.82 -5.92 -4.82
N LEU A 34 48.47 -4.85 -5.30
CA LEU A 34 47.87 -3.51 -5.37
C LEU A 34 46.72 -3.44 -6.37
N MET A 35 46.85 -4.12 -7.52
CA MET A 35 45.77 -4.24 -8.51
C MET A 35 44.62 -5.11 -7.97
N LEU A 36 44.93 -6.21 -7.28
CA LEU A 36 43.93 -7.11 -6.70
C LEU A 36 43.14 -6.43 -5.59
N ASP A 37 43.81 -5.60 -4.78
CA ASP A 37 43.18 -4.78 -3.75
C ASP A 37 42.21 -3.76 -4.37
N ARG A 38 42.64 -3.05 -5.43
CA ARG A 38 41.81 -2.07 -6.17
C ARG A 38 40.57 -2.68 -6.83
N VAL A 39 40.71 -3.88 -7.43
CA VAL A 39 39.59 -4.57 -8.07
C VAL A 39 38.56 -5.02 -7.03
N ARG A 40 39.00 -5.49 -5.87
CA ARG A 40 38.09 -5.85 -4.76
C ARG A 40 37.38 -4.64 -4.17
N THR A 41 38.03 -3.48 -4.09
CA THR A 41 37.39 -2.25 -3.60
C THR A 41 36.29 -1.75 -4.56
N LEU A 42 36.47 -1.92 -5.88
CA LEU A 42 35.48 -1.53 -6.89
C LEU A 42 34.21 -2.39 -6.87
N GLU A 43 34.33 -3.70 -6.62
CA GLU A 43 33.16 -4.58 -6.47
C GLU A 43 32.41 -4.33 -5.16
N GLN A 44 33.12 -4.15 -4.05
CA GLN A 44 32.48 -3.91 -2.74
C GLN A 44 31.73 -2.57 -2.69
N ASN A 45 32.21 -1.55 -3.39
CA ASN A 45 31.54 -0.26 -3.45
C ASN A 45 30.22 -0.31 -4.25
N ARG A 46 30.16 -1.11 -5.33
CA ARG A 46 28.91 -1.31 -6.10
C ARG A 46 27.84 -2.01 -5.28
N THR A 47 28.18 -3.10 -4.59
CA THR A 47 27.20 -3.86 -3.79
C THR A 47 26.71 -3.08 -2.58
N ARG A 48 27.56 -2.26 -1.96
CA ARG A 48 27.17 -1.39 -0.83
C ARG A 48 26.26 -0.24 -1.27
N GLN A 49 26.49 0.38 -2.42
CA GLN A 49 25.62 1.44 -2.93
C GLN A 49 24.24 0.92 -3.35
N ILE A 50 24.17 -0.28 -3.93
CA ILE A 50 22.90 -0.92 -4.30
C ILE A 50 22.13 -1.35 -3.03
N ASN A 51 22.79 -2.01 -2.08
CA ASN A 51 22.15 -2.47 -0.85
C ASN A 51 21.66 -1.31 0.03
N ALA A 52 22.44 -0.23 0.16
CA ALA A 52 22.07 0.96 0.93
C ALA A 52 20.85 1.69 0.32
N ALA A 53 20.82 1.85 -1.01
CA ALA A 53 19.70 2.46 -1.72
C ALA A 53 18.40 1.64 -1.58
N THR A 54 18.49 0.30 -1.59
CA THR A 54 17.32 -0.56 -1.34
C THR A 54 16.87 -0.53 0.10
N THR A 55 17.76 -0.46 1.10
CA THR A 55 17.34 -0.44 2.51
C THR A 55 16.61 0.84 2.87
N GLU A 56 17.03 2.00 2.37
CA GLU A 56 16.40 3.29 2.67
C GLU A 56 15.01 3.42 2.02
N LEU A 57 14.87 2.93 0.76
CA LEU A 57 13.58 2.86 0.08
C LEU A 57 12.64 1.82 0.70
N LEU A 58 13.15 0.66 1.11
CA LEU A 58 12.37 -0.35 1.81
C LEU A 58 11.93 0.12 3.20
N ASP A 59 12.76 0.88 3.91
CA ASP A 59 12.38 1.44 5.19
C ASP A 59 11.31 2.52 5.01
N LEU A 60 11.44 3.40 4.01
CA LEU A 60 10.40 4.38 3.69
C LEU A 60 9.08 3.71 3.28
N ALA A 61 9.13 2.67 2.45
CA ALA A 61 7.96 1.89 2.06
C ALA A 61 7.32 1.16 3.26
N ARG A 62 8.13 0.62 4.18
CA ARG A 62 7.65 -0.02 5.43
C ARG A 62 7.03 1.00 6.39
N HIS A 63 7.63 2.17 6.54
CA HIS A 63 7.06 3.26 7.33
C HIS A 63 5.72 3.71 6.75
N GLY A 64 5.62 3.86 5.42
CA GLY A 64 4.36 4.16 4.72
C GLY A 64 3.29 3.07 4.92
N ALA A 65 3.65 1.80 4.76
CA ALA A 65 2.73 0.67 4.94
C ALA A 65 2.23 0.54 6.41
N ASN A 66 3.09 0.83 7.38
CA ASN A 66 2.71 0.83 8.79
C ASN A 66 1.76 2.00 9.11
N ALA A 67 2.04 3.20 8.60
CA ALA A 67 1.14 4.34 8.75
C ALA A 67 -0.25 4.06 8.15
N GLN A 68 -0.31 3.43 6.98
CA GLN A 68 -1.58 3.03 6.36
C GLN A 68 -2.34 2.00 7.21
N ARG A 69 -1.65 0.99 7.75
CA ARG A 69 -2.27 0.01 8.67
C ARG A 69 -2.83 0.67 9.92
N ASP A 70 -2.10 1.61 10.50
CA ASP A 70 -2.51 2.28 11.72
C ASP A 70 -3.72 3.20 11.47
N MET A 71 -3.80 3.84 10.31
CA MET A 71 -5.01 4.56 9.89
C MET A 71 -6.20 3.62 9.69
N ILE A 72 -6.01 2.48 9.00
CA ILE A 72 -7.07 1.48 8.80
C ILE A 72 -7.58 0.94 10.13
N LYS A 73 -6.70 0.65 11.09
CA LYS A 73 -7.07 0.20 12.44
C LYS A 73 -7.92 1.24 13.18
N GLN A 74 -7.61 2.54 13.03
CA GLN A 74 -8.41 3.61 13.64
C GLN A 74 -9.83 3.63 13.05
N VAL A 75 -9.96 3.59 11.72
CA VAL A 75 -11.27 3.53 11.05
C VAL A 75 -12.04 2.27 11.46
N GLN A 76 -11.36 1.13 11.51
CA GLN A 76 -11.93 -0.14 11.97
C GLN A 76 -12.42 -0.04 13.42
N GLY A 77 -11.64 0.58 14.32
CA GLY A 77 -12.03 0.81 15.71
C GLY A 77 -13.27 1.70 15.85
N MET A 78 -13.35 2.77 15.05
CA MET A 78 -14.52 3.65 14.98
C MET A 78 -15.77 2.91 14.50
N LEU A 79 -15.66 2.13 13.42
CA LEU A 79 -16.79 1.35 12.90
C LEU A 79 -17.21 0.22 13.84
N ARG A 80 -16.25 -0.47 14.48
CA ARG A 80 -16.53 -1.49 15.48
C ARG A 80 -17.31 -0.91 16.66
N THR A 81 -16.91 0.26 17.14
CA THR A 81 -17.61 0.96 18.23
C THR A 81 -19.02 1.35 17.81
N SER A 82 -19.17 1.90 16.60
CA SER A 82 -20.48 2.25 16.02
C SER A 82 -21.40 1.04 15.87
N ALA A 83 -20.85 -0.10 15.45
CA ALA A 83 -21.58 -1.37 15.33
C ALA A 83 -22.00 -1.92 16.70
N ALA A 84 -21.12 -1.85 17.71
CA ALA A 84 -21.46 -2.27 19.08
C ALA A 84 -22.60 -1.42 19.66
N ILE A 85 -22.53 -0.11 19.45
CA ILE A 85 -23.57 0.85 19.85
C ILE A 85 -24.90 0.52 19.16
N PHE A 86 -24.87 0.32 17.84
CA PHE A 86 -26.06 -0.06 17.07
C PHE A 86 -26.68 -1.36 17.62
N LEU A 87 -25.88 -2.38 17.91
CA LEU A 87 -26.37 -3.65 18.45
C LEU A 87 -27.04 -3.48 19.82
N HIS A 88 -26.44 -2.69 20.71
CA HIS A 88 -27.02 -2.39 22.02
C HIS A 88 -28.31 -1.57 21.92
N ALA A 89 -28.33 -0.54 21.07
CA ALA A 89 -29.50 0.29 20.83
C ALA A 89 -30.66 -0.49 20.18
N SER A 90 -30.32 -1.47 19.32
CA SER A 90 -31.29 -2.38 18.69
C SER A 90 -32.02 -3.23 19.73
N ARG A 91 -31.31 -3.74 20.76
CA ARG A 91 -31.92 -4.49 21.86
C ARG A 91 -32.88 -3.66 22.71
N LEU A 92 -32.68 -2.35 22.75
CA LEU A 92 -33.55 -1.39 23.44
C LEU A 92 -34.70 -0.87 22.56
N GLY A 93 -34.85 -1.39 21.34
CA GLY A 93 -35.89 -0.98 20.39
C GLY A 93 -35.67 0.38 19.73
N ARG A 94 -34.46 0.96 19.81
CA ARG A 94 -34.12 2.28 19.25
C ARG A 94 -32.80 2.25 18.44
N PRO A 95 -32.71 1.41 17.40
CA PRO A 95 -31.45 1.13 16.69
C PRO A 95 -30.74 2.35 16.09
N CYS A 96 -31.50 3.35 15.62
CA CYS A 96 -30.94 4.50 14.90
C CYS A 96 -30.76 5.77 15.74
N ALA A 97 -31.23 5.79 17.00
CA ALA A 97 -31.35 7.02 17.78
C ALA A 97 -30.03 7.80 17.95
N LEU A 98 -28.89 7.11 17.98
CA LEU A 98 -27.57 7.72 18.12
C LEU A 98 -26.96 8.21 16.80
N LEU A 99 -27.33 7.60 15.68
CA LEU A 99 -26.88 8.03 14.35
C LEU A 99 -27.69 9.23 13.86
N GLU A 100 -28.98 9.26 14.15
CA GLU A 100 -29.87 10.39 13.86
C GLU A 100 -29.57 11.62 14.75
N GLY A 101 -29.13 11.39 15.98
CA GLY A 101 -28.99 12.39 17.04
C GLY A 101 -27.72 13.25 17.02
N GLY A 102 -26.83 13.12 16.03
CA GLY A 102 -25.73 14.08 15.85
C GLY A 102 -24.31 13.54 15.97
N LEU A 103 -24.04 12.29 15.61
CA LEU A 103 -22.68 11.91 15.21
C LEU A 103 -22.36 12.55 13.84
N LYS A 104 -22.28 13.88 13.78
CA LYS A 104 -21.66 14.54 12.63
C LYS A 104 -20.21 14.11 12.65
N VAL A 105 -19.82 13.30 11.68
CA VAL A 105 -18.42 13.00 11.43
C VAL A 105 -17.78 14.32 11.04
N GLN A 106 -17.13 14.96 12.01
CA GLN A 106 -16.54 16.29 11.87
C GLN A 106 -15.08 16.21 11.38
N VAL A 107 -14.72 15.04 10.85
CA VAL A 107 -13.39 14.73 10.32
C VAL A 107 -13.46 14.96 8.82
N GLU A 108 -12.70 15.94 8.34
CA GLU A 108 -12.54 16.18 6.91
C GLU A 108 -12.13 14.89 6.20
N GLY A 109 -12.75 14.63 5.05
CA GLY A 109 -12.51 13.42 4.25
C GLY A 109 -13.28 12.19 4.65
N ILE A 110 -13.87 12.12 5.85
CA ILE A 110 -14.77 11.02 6.22
C ILE A 110 -16.21 11.47 5.99
N GLY A 111 -16.93 10.73 5.16
CA GLY A 111 -18.35 10.93 4.86
C GLY A 111 -19.25 10.50 6.01
N ASN A 112 -20.51 10.22 5.66
CA ASN A 112 -21.50 9.76 6.64
C ASN A 112 -21.24 8.32 7.10
N ILE A 113 -21.60 8.03 8.35
CA ILE A 113 -21.68 6.66 8.86
C ILE A 113 -23.11 6.18 8.66
N SER A 114 -23.26 5.02 8.05
CA SER A 114 -24.55 4.40 7.78
C SER A 114 -24.58 2.96 8.25
N VAL A 115 -25.78 2.46 8.56
CA VAL A 115 -26.02 1.04 8.83
C VAL A 115 -26.93 0.51 7.74
N ALA A 116 -26.44 -0.47 7.00
CA ALA A 116 -27.23 -1.26 6.07
C ALA A 116 -27.74 -2.52 6.77
N SER A 117 -29.03 -2.83 6.62
CA SER A 117 -29.62 -4.09 7.08
C SER A 117 -29.15 -5.27 6.23
N SER A 118 -29.56 -6.49 6.60
CA SER A 118 -29.23 -7.73 5.90
C SER A 118 -29.70 -7.77 4.44
N ASP A 119 -30.77 -7.03 4.13
CA ASP A 119 -31.30 -6.85 2.78
C ASP A 119 -30.55 -5.75 1.98
N GLY A 120 -29.51 -5.15 2.56
CA GLY A 120 -28.66 -4.15 1.91
C GLY A 120 -29.27 -2.76 1.76
N ARG A 121 -30.39 -2.46 2.42
CA ARG A 121 -30.91 -1.09 2.52
C ARG A 121 -30.33 -0.34 3.71
N ILE A 122 -29.98 0.93 3.52
CA ILE A 122 -29.56 1.80 4.62
C ILE A 122 -30.76 2.10 5.51
N ILE A 123 -30.70 1.68 6.78
CA ILE A 123 -31.75 1.88 7.78
C ILE A 123 -31.43 3.01 8.76
N CYS A 124 -30.15 3.25 9.04
CA CYS A 124 -29.69 4.34 9.90
C CYS A 124 -28.56 5.10 9.22
N SER A 125 -28.49 6.41 9.40
CA SER A 125 -27.34 7.19 8.94
C SER A 125 -27.17 8.49 9.72
N THR A 126 -25.93 8.96 9.79
CA THR A 126 -25.61 10.33 10.24
C THR A 126 -26.01 11.39 9.21
N ASN A 127 -26.31 10.98 7.97
CA ASN A 127 -26.96 11.81 6.96
C ASN A 127 -28.34 11.23 6.63
N PRO A 128 -29.45 11.83 7.11
CA PRO A 128 -30.79 11.32 6.87
C PRO A 128 -31.15 11.15 5.38
N ARG A 129 -30.48 11.89 4.47
CA ARG A 129 -30.76 11.82 3.02
C ARG A 129 -30.38 10.49 2.37
N VAL A 130 -29.52 9.69 3.02
CA VAL A 130 -29.05 8.42 2.44
C VAL A 130 -29.81 7.21 2.96
N VAL A 131 -30.73 7.40 3.91
CA VAL A 131 -31.61 6.34 4.39
C VAL A 131 -32.50 5.86 3.24
N GLY A 132 -32.61 4.53 3.09
CA GLY A 132 -33.34 3.87 2.01
C GLY A 132 -32.50 3.59 0.75
N ILE A 133 -31.27 4.11 0.64
CA ILE A 133 -30.37 3.74 -0.47
C ILE A 133 -30.03 2.25 -0.38
N ASP A 134 -30.07 1.60 -1.54
CA ASP A 134 -29.70 0.19 -1.72
C ASP A 134 -28.19 0.06 -2.04
N VAL A 135 -27.50 -0.80 -1.30
CA VAL A 135 -26.08 -1.15 -1.49
C VAL A 135 -25.85 -2.62 -1.83
N THR A 136 -26.88 -3.37 -2.19
CA THR A 136 -26.80 -4.79 -2.58
C THR A 136 -26.01 -5.02 -3.87
N ASP A 137 -25.86 -4.00 -4.72
CA ASP A 137 -25.01 -4.03 -5.91
C ASP A 137 -23.51 -3.83 -5.60
N ARG A 138 -23.14 -3.65 -4.33
CA ARG A 138 -21.78 -3.33 -3.91
C ARG A 138 -21.04 -4.54 -3.37
N ALA A 139 -19.86 -4.82 -3.94
CA ALA A 139 -19.02 -5.94 -3.54
C ALA A 139 -18.60 -5.91 -2.06
N TYR A 140 -18.28 -4.72 -1.53
CA TYR A 140 -17.88 -4.54 -0.13
C TYR A 140 -18.95 -4.99 0.86
N PHE A 141 -20.23 -4.89 0.50
CA PHE A 141 -21.35 -5.29 1.36
C PHE A 141 -21.40 -6.80 1.49
N HIS A 142 -21.35 -7.51 0.36
CA HIS A 142 -21.33 -8.97 0.32
C HIS A 142 -20.07 -9.54 0.94
N GLN A 143 -18.90 -8.95 0.67
CA GLN A 143 -17.64 -9.39 1.26
C GLN A 143 -17.65 -9.24 2.78
N ALA A 144 -18.13 -8.11 3.31
CA ALA A 144 -18.25 -7.92 4.77
C ALA A 144 -19.15 -8.98 5.41
N LEU A 145 -20.31 -9.28 4.81
CA LEU A 145 -21.21 -10.30 5.32
C LEU A 145 -20.62 -11.71 5.24
N ALA A 146 -19.99 -12.05 4.11
CA ALA A 146 -19.42 -13.37 3.86
C ALA A 146 -18.23 -13.66 4.77
N GLU A 147 -17.31 -12.71 4.89
CA GLU A 147 -16.08 -12.89 5.66
C GLU A 147 -16.24 -12.57 7.16
N LYS A 148 -17.36 -11.96 7.55
CA LYS A 148 -17.67 -11.56 8.94
C LYS A 148 -16.54 -10.78 9.60
N ARG A 149 -15.87 -9.92 8.83
CA ARG A 149 -14.76 -9.08 9.26
C ARG A 149 -14.83 -7.72 8.61
N PHE A 150 -13.98 -6.81 9.08
CA PHE A 150 -13.77 -5.53 8.44
C PHE A 150 -13.25 -5.70 7.01
N VAL A 151 -13.86 -4.97 6.08
CA VAL A 151 -13.52 -4.93 4.66
C VAL A 151 -13.35 -3.47 4.24
N LEU A 152 -12.39 -3.23 3.35
CA LEU A 152 -12.19 -1.96 2.67
C LEU A 152 -12.49 -2.19 1.19
N SER A 153 -13.32 -1.36 0.58
CA SER A 153 -13.61 -1.44 -0.84
C SER A 153 -12.45 -0.93 -1.68
N ASP A 154 -12.45 -1.31 -2.95
CA ASP A 154 -11.71 -0.57 -3.97
C ASP A 154 -12.36 0.78 -4.26
N TYR A 155 -11.83 1.50 -5.24
CA TYR A 155 -12.41 2.73 -5.75
C TYR A 155 -13.88 2.55 -6.12
N VAL A 156 -14.75 3.39 -5.56
CA VAL A 156 -16.16 3.45 -5.92
C VAL A 156 -16.66 4.89 -6.02
N ILE A 157 -17.65 5.12 -6.88
CA ILE A 157 -18.47 6.33 -6.80
C ILE A 157 -19.50 6.13 -5.68
N SER A 158 -19.41 6.95 -4.64
CA SER A 158 -20.30 6.87 -3.48
C SER A 158 -21.73 7.21 -3.86
N LYS A 159 -22.70 6.36 -3.49
CA LYS A 159 -24.13 6.65 -3.67
C LYS A 159 -24.61 7.80 -2.77
N SER A 160 -23.89 8.13 -1.70
CA SER A 160 -24.29 9.19 -0.78
C SER A 160 -23.95 10.59 -1.28
N GLN A 161 -22.78 10.74 -1.90
CA GLN A 161 -22.20 12.05 -2.25
C GLN A 161 -21.94 12.20 -3.75
N SER A 162 -22.07 11.12 -4.55
CA SER A 162 -21.71 11.08 -5.97
C SER A 162 -20.24 11.46 -6.25
N GLU A 163 -19.38 11.26 -5.26
CA GLU A 163 -17.95 11.54 -5.33
C GLU A 163 -17.14 10.24 -5.31
N PRO A 164 -15.96 10.23 -5.96
CA PRO A 164 -14.97 9.17 -5.81
C PRO A 164 -14.60 8.95 -4.34
N SER A 165 -14.67 7.71 -3.89
CA SER A 165 -14.45 7.35 -2.48
C SER A 165 -13.98 5.91 -2.32
N VAL A 166 -13.38 5.64 -1.16
CA VAL A 166 -13.15 4.29 -0.64
C VAL A 166 -14.13 4.05 0.50
N VAL A 167 -14.78 2.88 0.53
CA VAL A 167 -15.79 2.55 1.55
C VAL A 167 -15.24 1.52 2.51
N ALA A 168 -15.27 1.84 3.79
CA ALA A 168 -14.97 0.90 4.86
C ALA A 168 -16.28 0.28 5.36
N ALA A 169 -16.31 -1.04 5.48
CA ALA A 169 -17.47 -1.83 5.88
C ALA A 169 -17.13 -2.73 7.07
N PHE A 170 -17.99 -2.71 8.09
CA PHE A 170 -17.84 -3.50 9.30
C PHE A 170 -19.15 -4.22 9.62
N PRO A 171 -19.20 -5.56 9.55
CA PRO A 171 -20.41 -6.31 9.85
C PRO A 171 -20.61 -6.44 11.36
N THR A 172 -21.86 -6.35 11.83
CA THR A 172 -22.23 -6.58 13.24
C THR A 172 -21.91 -8.01 13.69
N SER A 173 -21.94 -8.97 12.76
CA SER A 173 -21.59 -10.37 12.98
C SER A 173 -20.11 -10.58 13.38
N ALA A 174 -19.23 -9.60 13.13
CA ALA A 174 -17.85 -9.60 13.63
C ALA A 174 -17.73 -9.33 15.14
N ILE A 175 -18.76 -8.76 15.76
CA ILE A 175 -18.82 -8.52 17.22
C ILE A 175 -19.50 -9.69 17.90
N GLU A 176 -20.66 -10.09 17.38
CA GLU A 176 -21.47 -11.16 17.94
C GLU A 176 -22.06 -12.00 16.82
N SER A 177 -21.67 -13.27 16.75
CA SER A 177 -22.06 -14.18 15.66
C SER A 177 -23.57 -14.44 15.56
N SER A 178 -24.30 -14.25 16.66
CA SER A 178 -25.77 -14.34 16.74
C SER A 178 -26.50 -13.02 16.48
N SER A 179 -25.78 -11.93 16.21
CA SER A 179 -26.41 -10.64 15.94
C SER A 179 -27.08 -10.61 14.57
N SER A 180 -28.07 -9.73 14.41
CA SER A 180 -28.70 -9.47 13.11
C SER A 180 -27.63 -9.05 12.10
N ASP A 181 -27.62 -9.69 10.93
CA ASP A 181 -26.71 -9.35 9.83
C ASP A 181 -26.97 -7.91 9.39
N ALA A 182 -26.12 -6.99 9.83
CA ALA A 182 -26.13 -5.60 9.43
C ALA A 182 -24.69 -5.15 9.21
N VAL A 183 -24.48 -4.18 8.34
CA VAL A 183 -23.16 -3.70 7.98
C VAL A 183 -23.10 -2.20 8.23
N VAL A 184 -22.20 -1.80 9.11
CA VAL A 184 -21.87 -0.39 9.34
C VAL A 184 -20.85 0.03 8.29
N ILE A 185 -21.18 1.07 7.52
CA ILE A 185 -20.37 1.57 6.42
C ILE A 185 -20.01 3.04 6.64
N THR A 186 -18.84 3.44 6.16
CA THR A 186 -18.45 4.85 6.02
C THR A 186 -17.63 5.02 4.75
N SER A 187 -17.79 6.17 4.08
CA SER A 187 -17.00 6.52 2.90
C SER A 187 -15.87 7.47 3.27
N VAL A 188 -14.71 7.32 2.65
CA VAL A 188 -13.61 8.29 2.70
C VAL A 188 -13.44 8.89 1.30
N THR A 189 -13.52 10.22 1.18
CA THR A 189 -13.45 10.90 -0.13
C THR A 189 -12.02 10.92 -0.66
N LEU A 190 -11.89 10.78 -1.98
CA LEU A 190 -10.58 10.77 -2.64
C LEU A 190 -9.90 12.15 -2.61
N SER A 191 -10.70 13.22 -2.66
CA SER A 191 -10.22 14.61 -2.59
C SER A 191 -9.39 14.90 -1.33
N TRP A 192 -9.82 14.37 -0.19
CA TRP A 192 -9.07 14.49 1.06
C TRP A 192 -7.76 13.69 1.03
N LEU A 193 -7.76 12.55 0.35
CA LEU A 193 -6.59 11.69 0.22
C LEU A 193 -5.53 12.31 -0.70
N GLU A 194 -5.96 12.98 -1.77
CA GLU A 194 -5.12 13.83 -2.60
C GLU A 194 -4.51 14.99 -1.79
N GLU A 195 -5.31 15.64 -0.95
CA GLU A 195 -4.82 16.71 -0.07
C GLU A 195 -3.79 16.21 0.95
N LEU A 196 -4.00 15.01 1.51
CA LEU A 196 -3.03 14.40 2.41
C LEU A 196 -1.69 14.16 1.72
N ILE A 197 -1.70 13.65 0.49
CA ILE A 197 -0.48 13.43 -0.29
C ILE A 197 0.16 14.76 -0.70
N SER A 198 -0.65 15.80 -0.96
CA SER A 198 -0.18 17.13 -1.34
C SER A 198 0.66 17.81 -0.24
N ARG A 199 0.45 17.44 1.04
CA ARG A 199 1.21 17.97 2.18
C ARG A 199 2.65 17.44 2.30
N PHE A 200 2.98 16.31 1.67
CA PHE A 200 4.35 15.80 1.70
C PHE A 200 5.30 16.69 0.86
N PRO A 201 6.54 16.95 1.29
CA PRO A 201 7.49 17.75 0.51
C PRO A 201 7.72 17.13 -0.87
N GLN A 202 7.65 17.93 -1.93
CA GLN A 202 7.99 17.44 -3.26
C GLN A 202 9.51 17.27 -3.35
N GLN A 203 9.95 16.04 -3.61
CA GLN A 203 11.36 15.72 -3.81
C GLN A 203 11.58 15.31 -5.26
N SER A 204 12.57 15.92 -5.92
CA SER A 204 12.92 15.60 -7.30
C SER A 204 13.32 14.13 -7.42
N GLY A 205 12.69 13.40 -8.35
CA GLY A 205 12.95 11.96 -8.56
C GLY A 205 12.10 11.01 -7.70
N ILE A 206 11.22 11.53 -6.82
CA ILE A 206 10.30 10.70 -6.01
C ILE A 206 8.86 10.94 -6.48
N THR A 207 8.16 9.84 -6.76
CA THR A 207 6.72 9.84 -7.03
C THR A 207 6.00 9.08 -5.93
N ILE A 208 5.00 9.70 -5.32
CA ILE A 208 4.12 9.04 -4.34
C ILE A 208 2.80 8.78 -5.05
N SER A 209 2.35 7.53 -5.07
CA SER A 209 1.05 7.15 -5.64
C SER A 209 0.31 6.24 -4.68
N LEU A 210 -0.99 6.47 -4.56
CA LEU A 210 -1.90 5.55 -3.92
C LEU A 210 -2.64 4.76 -4.99
N VAL A 211 -2.68 3.45 -4.83
CA VAL A 211 -3.23 2.53 -5.82
C VAL A 211 -4.19 1.55 -5.11
N ASP A 212 -5.33 1.26 -5.72
CA ASP A 212 -6.24 0.22 -5.22
C ASP A 212 -5.78 -1.20 -5.61
N SER A 213 -6.56 -2.22 -5.23
CA SER A 213 -6.16 -3.61 -5.47
C SER A 213 -6.19 -4.02 -6.96
N GLU A 214 -6.92 -3.27 -7.78
CA GLU A 214 -7.05 -3.48 -9.24
C GLU A 214 -6.02 -2.67 -10.04
N GLY A 215 -5.12 -1.96 -9.37
CA GLY A 215 -4.08 -1.16 -10.02
C GLY A 215 -4.54 0.25 -10.44
N VAL A 216 -5.69 0.73 -9.98
CA VAL A 216 -6.17 2.07 -10.27
C VAL A 216 -5.46 3.07 -9.36
N ILE A 217 -4.84 4.09 -9.96
CA ILE A 217 -4.21 5.18 -9.22
C ILE A 217 -5.31 6.08 -8.66
N LEU A 218 -5.39 6.12 -7.33
CA LEU A 218 -6.35 6.91 -6.55
C LEU A 218 -5.88 8.35 -6.37
N ALA A 219 -4.58 8.54 -6.17
CA ALA A 219 -3.96 9.86 -5.99
C ALA A 219 -2.47 9.76 -6.28
N ALA A 220 -1.86 10.81 -6.85
CA ALA A 220 -0.43 10.83 -7.16
C ALA A 220 0.20 12.22 -6.97
N LYS A 221 1.47 12.24 -6.55
CA LYS A 221 2.31 13.44 -6.47
C LYS A 221 3.70 13.16 -7.06
N PRO A 222 4.15 13.92 -8.07
CA PRO A 222 3.40 14.95 -8.80
C PRO A 222 2.16 14.37 -9.51
N ALA A 223 1.15 15.21 -9.74
CA ALA A 223 -0.07 14.78 -10.42
C ALA A 223 0.27 14.24 -11.82
N MET A 224 -0.19 13.04 -12.13
CA MET A 224 0.00 12.43 -13.44
C MET A 224 -1.03 12.98 -14.44
N PRO A 225 -0.64 13.29 -15.68
CA PRO A 225 -1.59 13.65 -16.73
C PRO A 225 -2.38 12.40 -17.20
N ASP A 226 -3.71 12.52 -17.15
CA ASP A 226 -4.78 11.64 -17.65
C ASP A 226 -4.80 10.13 -17.28
N THR A 227 -5.93 9.75 -16.68
CA THR A 227 -6.31 8.47 -16.04
C THR A 227 -6.43 7.25 -16.96
N SER A 228 -6.10 7.38 -18.26
CA SER A 228 -6.04 6.24 -19.19
C SER A 228 -4.63 5.66 -19.34
N ALA A 229 -3.59 6.41 -18.98
CA ALA A 229 -2.19 5.97 -19.01
C ALA A 229 -1.76 5.22 -17.73
N SER A 230 -2.59 5.23 -16.69
CA SER A 230 -2.26 4.71 -15.35
C SER A 230 -2.02 3.20 -15.30
N ARG A 231 -2.56 2.43 -16.25
CA ARG A 231 -2.30 0.97 -16.36
C ARG A 231 -0.91 0.64 -16.88
N ILE A 232 -0.22 1.58 -17.54
CA ILE A 232 1.03 1.31 -18.26
C ILE A 232 2.25 1.48 -17.34
N LEU A 233 2.21 2.43 -16.39
CA LEU A 233 3.39 2.81 -15.61
C LEU A 233 3.79 1.81 -14.51
N ILE A 234 2.87 0.99 -13.99
CA ILE A 234 3.23 -0.03 -12.99
C ILE A 234 4.09 -1.13 -13.62
N ASN A 235 3.86 -1.46 -14.89
CA ASN A 235 4.66 -2.47 -15.60
C ASN A 235 6.07 -1.97 -15.95
N GLU A 236 6.26 -0.65 -16.13
CA GLU A 236 7.59 -0.07 -16.35
C GLU A 236 8.39 0.16 -15.05
N ALA A 237 7.73 0.35 -13.91
CA ALA A 237 8.40 0.52 -12.62
C ALA A 237 8.82 -0.80 -11.94
N LEU A 238 8.30 -1.95 -12.42
CA LEU A 238 8.61 -3.30 -11.92
C LEU A 238 9.49 -4.12 -12.88
N ALA A 239 9.95 -3.54 -13.98
CA ALA A 239 10.91 -4.14 -14.93
C ALA A 239 12.31 -3.56 -14.73
#